data_AF-A0A0E0Q9J0-F1
#
_entry.id   AF-A0A0E0Q9J0-F1
#
_cell.length_a   1.000
_cell.length_b   1.000
_cell.length_c   1.000
_cell.angle_alpha   90.00
_cell.angle_beta   90.00
_cell.angle_gamma   90.00
#
_symmetry.space_group_name_H-M   'P 1'
#
loop_
_entity.id
_entity.type
_entity.pdbx_description
1 polymer ?
#
loop_
_entity_poly.entity_id
_entity_poly.type
_entity_poly.pdbx_seq_one_letter_code
_entity_poly.pdbx_strand_id
1 'polypeptide(L)'
;MGAVLGTGRVGTLTRVALTIVVFLLLLPSHALAAAVAKDTSATLADGVPFKFTNGVDVNQVTGEVYFTDSSTRFQRSQHERVTATGDSTGRLMKYDPTTGYLDVLQSGMTYPNGLALSADRSHLVVALTGPCKLVRHWIEGPKAGTSEPFAELPGYPDNVRPDGKGGYWVALHREKTETPYGSDTHLLAVRIGRKGKILQELRGPKNVRPTEVIERGGGKLYLGSVELGHVAVVKASAT
;
A
#
# COMPACT_ATOMS: atom_id res chain seq x y z
N MET A 1 5.95 -49.92 -10.72
CA MET A 1 7.19 -49.43 -10.09
C MET A 1 7.39 -48.01 -10.60
N GLY A 2 7.19 -46.91 -9.88
CA GLY A 2 7.42 -46.60 -8.47
C GLY A 2 8.35 -45.38 -8.45
N ALA A 3 7.83 -44.18 -8.77
CA ALA A 3 8.63 -42.96 -8.78
C ALA A 3 8.73 -42.40 -7.37
N VAL A 4 9.96 -42.32 -6.86
CA VAL A 4 10.33 -41.85 -5.52
C VAL A 4 10.17 -40.33 -5.46
N LEU A 5 9.36 -39.84 -4.52
CA LEU A 5 9.33 -38.42 -4.13
C LEU A 5 10.63 -38.07 -3.42
N GLY A 6 11.47 -37.25 -4.05
CA GLY A 6 12.62 -36.64 -3.41
C GLY A 6 12.19 -35.63 -2.35
N THR A 7 12.54 -35.90 -1.10
CA THR A 7 12.40 -34.98 0.04
C THR A 7 13.45 -33.89 -0.04
N GLY A 8 13.21 -32.89 -0.89
CA GLY A 8 13.97 -31.64 -0.87
C GLY A 8 13.62 -30.84 0.38
N ARG A 9 14.61 -30.61 1.26
CA ARG A 9 14.51 -29.65 2.37
C ARG A 9 14.01 -28.30 1.85
N VAL A 10 12.80 -27.91 2.24
CA VAL A 10 12.26 -26.57 2.04
C VAL A 10 13.09 -25.61 2.89
N GLY A 11 13.95 -24.83 2.24
CA GLY A 11 14.67 -23.73 2.88
C GLY A 11 13.67 -22.72 3.44
N THR A 12 13.93 -22.25 4.65
CA THR A 12 13.05 -21.38 5.42
C THR A 12 12.78 -20.06 4.69
N LEU A 13 11.57 -19.90 4.16
CA LEU A 13 11.05 -18.61 3.67
C LEU A 13 11.07 -17.60 4.82
N THR A 14 11.93 -16.58 4.73
CA THR A 14 12.06 -15.56 5.78
C THR A 14 10.93 -14.52 5.62
N ARG A 15 10.38 -14.07 6.75
CA ARG A 15 9.08 -13.37 6.94
C ARG A 15 8.75 -12.17 6.02
N VAL A 16 9.71 -11.58 5.32
CA VAL A 16 9.46 -10.45 4.40
C VAL A 16 8.85 -10.93 3.08
N ALA A 17 9.36 -12.04 2.52
CA ALA A 17 8.80 -12.66 1.33
C ALA A 17 7.33 -13.00 1.55
N LEU A 18 6.98 -13.60 2.69
CA LEU A 18 5.61 -14.02 3.00
C LEU A 18 4.59 -12.86 3.05
N THR A 19 5.02 -11.65 3.46
CA THR A 19 4.12 -10.48 3.54
C THR A 19 3.86 -9.89 2.15
N ILE A 20 4.88 -9.89 1.28
CA ILE A 20 4.75 -9.47 -0.13
C ILE A 20 3.96 -10.54 -0.93
N VAL A 21 4.18 -11.84 -0.68
CA VAL A 21 3.45 -12.96 -1.31
C VAL A 21 1.94 -12.86 -1.04
N VAL A 22 1.54 -12.58 0.21
CA VAL A 22 0.11 -12.53 0.59
C VAL A 22 -0.62 -11.39 -0.11
N PHE A 23 0.02 -10.23 -0.30
CA PHE A 23 -0.56 -9.11 -1.05
C PHE A 23 -0.62 -9.37 -2.57
N LEU A 24 0.36 -10.09 -3.12
CA LEU A 24 0.40 -10.41 -4.55
C LEU A 24 -0.62 -11.48 -4.98
N LEU A 25 -1.09 -12.34 -4.06
CA LEU A 25 -2.11 -13.36 -4.36
C LEU A 25 -3.51 -12.78 -4.67
N LEU A 26 -3.72 -11.48 -4.47
CA LEU A 26 -4.95 -10.75 -4.83
C LEU A 26 -4.89 -10.06 -6.21
N LEU A 27 -3.75 -10.13 -6.90
CA LEU A 27 -3.60 -9.67 -8.28
C LEU A 27 -4.06 -10.77 -9.26
N PRO A 28 -4.70 -10.41 -10.39
CA PRO A 28 -5.33 -11.37 -11.30
C PRO A 28 -4.35 -12.31 -12.02
N SER A 29 -3.04 -12.10 -11.91
CA SER A 29 -2.00 -12.92 -12.51
C SER A 29 -1.25 -13.74 -11.45
N HIS A 30 -1.79 -14.92 -11.09
CA HIS A 30 -1.20 -15.86 -10.13
C HIS A 30 0.26 -16.25 -10.45
N ALA A 31 0.69 -16.16 -11.71
CA ALA A 31 2.04 -16.50 -12.15
C ALA A 31 3.10 -15.42 -11.79
N LEU A 32 2.74 -14.14 -11.82
CA LEU A 32 3.67 -13.03 -11.54
C LEU A 32 3.90 -12.87 -10.03
N ALA A 33 2.82 -13.03 -9.26
CA ALA A 33 2.82 -13.04 -7.81
C ALA A 33 3.76 -14.09 -7.22
N ALA A 34 3.74 -15.30 -7.78
CA ALA A 34 4.56 -16.43 -7.33
C ALA A 34 6.06 -16.29 -7.71
N ALA A 35 6.38 -15.55 -8.77
CA ALA A 35 7.76 -15.29 -9.19
C ALA A 35 8.41 -14.22 -8.30
N VAL A 36 7.73 -13.09 -8.06
CA VAL A 36 8.19 -12.01 -7.17
C VAL A 36 8.38 -12.49 -5.72
N ALA A 37 7.49 -13.37 -5.27
CA ALA A 37 7.55 -14.06 -3.99
C ALA A 37 8.80 -14.92 -3.75
N LYS A 38 9.39 -15.44 -4.83
CA LYS A 38 10.48 -16.42 -4.76
C LYS A 38 11.86 -15.77 -4.69
N ASP A 39 11.97 -14.49 -5.05
CA ASP A 39 13.24 -13.83 -5.34
C ASP A 39 13.55 -12.63 -4.42
N THR A 40 12.58 -12.10 -3.68
CA THR A 40 12.80 -11.02 -2.71
C THR A 40 13.32 -11.54 -1.35
N SER A 41 14.56 -12.06 -1.32
CA SER A 41 15.27 -12.40 -0.07
C SER A 41 15.98 -11.21 0.59
N ALA A 42 15.89 -10.00 0.00
CA ALA A 42 16.52 -8.81 0.54
C ALA A 42 15.94 -8.44 1.92
N THR A 43 16.80 -8.30 2.91
CA THR A 43 16.44 -7.92 4.30
C THR A 43 16.89 -6.52 4.66
N LEU A 44 17.68 -5.89 3.80
CA LEU A 44 18.37 -4.62 3.98
C LEU A 44 18.31 -3.84 2.66
N ALA A 45 18.33 -2.51 2.74
CA ALA A 45 18.66 -1.63 1.62
C ALA A 45 19.62 -0.55 2.13
N ASP A 46 20.69 -0.27 1.39
CA ASP A 46 21.79 0.61 1.81
C ASP A 46 22.33 0.29 3.21
N GLY A 47 22.43 -1.01 3.54
CA GLY A 47 22.85 -1.50 4.86
C GLY A 47 21.82 -1.32 5.98
N VAL A 48 20.66 -0.71 5.71
CA VAL A 48 19.59 -0.47 6.70
C VAL A 48 18.51 -1.56 6.62
N PRO A 49 18.25 -2.31 7.70
CA PRO A 49 17.23 -3.35 7.72
C PRO A 49 15.82 -2.82 7.55
N PHE A 50 14.98 -3.62 6.90
CA PHE A 50 13.54 -3.41 6.90
C PHE A 50 12.95 -3.69 8.29
N LYS A 51 12.04 -2.83 8.75
CA LYS A 51 11.30 -3.05 10.01
C LYS A 51 9.80 -3.05 9.80
N PHE A 52 9.30 -2.29 8.82
CA PHE A 52 7.87 -2.13 8.62
C PHE A 52 7.52 -1.97 7.13
N THR A 53 7.72 -3.02 6.35
CA THR A 53 7.21 -3.07 4.97
C THR A 53 5.68 -3.05 4.95
N ASN A 54 5.09 -2.23 4.07
CA ASN A 54 3.64 -1.98 4.10
C ASN A 54 2.95 -2.06 2.74
N GLY A 55 2.91 -0.96 1.98
CA GLY A 55 2.29 -0.91 0.67
C GLY A 55 3.18 -1.54 -0.39
N VAL A 56 2.56 -2.17 -1.39
CA VAL A 56 3.24 -2.76 -2.55
C VAL A 56 2.38 -2.60 -3.80
N ASP A 57 3.03 -2.38 -4.94
CA ASP A 57 2.43 -2.47 -6.27
C ASP A 57 3.49 -2.93 -7.29
N VAL A 58 3.04 -3.48 -8.41
CA VAL A 58 3.92 -4.10 -9.42
C VAL A 58 3.61 -3.52 -10.79
N ASN A 59 4.66 -3.07 -11.47
CA ASN A 59 4.57 -2.72 -12.88
C ASN A 59 4.33 -4.00 -13.69
N GLN A 60 3.09 -4.21 -14.12
CA GLN A 60 2.69 -5.42 -14.85
C GLN A 60 3.37 -5.57 -16.22
N VAL A 61 4.07 -4.54 -16.73
CA VAL A 61 4.81 -4.60 -18.00
C VAL A 61 6.26 -5.01 -17.76
N THR A 62 6.94 -4.39 -16.80
CA THR A 62 8.38 -4.62 -16.54
C THR A 62 8.63 -5.69 -15.47
N GLY A 63 7.66 -5.97 -14.61
CA GLY A 63 7.80 -6.82 -13.43
C GLY A 63 8.42 -6.11 -12.23
N GLU A 64 8.84 -4.86 -12.35
CA GLU A 64 9.40 -4.08 -11.24
C GLU A 64 8.39 -3.93 -10.09
N VAL A 65 8.88 -4.10 -8.87
CA VAL A 65 8.08 -4.07 -7.65
C VAL A 65 8.39 -2.79 -6.90
N TYR A 66 7.36 -2.03 -6.59
CA TYR A 66 7.47 -0.82 -5.78
C TYR A 66 6.85 -1.10 -4.41
N PHE A 67 7.54 -0.73 -3.33
CA PHE A 67 7.01 -0.94 -1.98
C PHE A 67 7.46 0.14 -0.99
N THR A 68 6.76 0.25 0.15
CA THR A 68 7.15 1.14 1.25
C THR A 68 7.75 0.35 2.40
N ASP A 69 8.71 0.97 3.10
CA ASP A 69 9.14 0.63 4.46
C ASP A 69 8.76 1.81 5.36
N SER A 70 7.68 1.65 6.13
CA SER A 70 7.03 2.74 6.89
C SER A 70 7.92 3.34 7.99
N SER A 71 8.87 2.57 8.51
CA SER A 71 9.84 3.01 9.53
C SER A 71 11.05 2.11 9.51
N THR A 72 12.24 2.66 9.71
CA THR A 72 13.47 1.88 9.95
C THR A 72 13.73 1.66 11.44
N ARG A 73 12.91 2.26 12.31
CA ARG A 73 13.07 2.24 13.78
C ARG A 73 12.06 1.34 14.47
N PHE A 74 10.82 1.30 13.98
CA PHE A 74 9.71 0.61 14.62
C PHE A 74 9.17 -0.51 13.74
N GLN A 75 8.75 -1.62 14.36
CA GLN A 75 8.06 -2.70 13.66
C GLN A 75 6.56 -2.40 13.52
N ARG A 76 5.85 -3.15 12.67
CA ARG A 76 4.38 -3.05 12.49
C ARG A 76 3.60 -3.12 13.81
N SER A 77 4.01 -3.96 14.75
CA SER A 77 3.38 -4.07 16.08
C SER A 77 3.49 -2.79 16.92
N GLN A 78 4.39 -1.88 16.54
CA GLN A 78 4.65 -0.60 17.20
C GLN A 78 4.16 0.58 16.34
N HIS A 79 3.22 0.35 15.42
CA HIS A 79 2.71 1.37 14.49
C HIS A 79 2.23 2.65 15.18
N GLU A 80 1.64 2.58 16.36
CA GLU A 80 1.25 3.76 17.15
C GLU A 80 2.44 4.65 17.50
N ARG A 81 3.63 4.07 17.75
CA ARG A 81 4.86 4.82 18.03
C ARG A 81 5.38 5.58 16.80
N VAL A 82 5.15 5.06 15.59
CA VAL A 82 5.52 5.74 14.33
C VAL A 82 4.80 7.09 14.27
N THR A 83 3.48 7.09 14.52
CA THR A 83 2.67 8.32 14.57
C THR A 83 3.04 9.20 15.76
N ALA A 84 3.09 8.64 16.97
CA ALA A 84 3.30 9.40 18.20
C ALA A 84 4.66 10.12 18.26
N THR A 85 5.69 9.57 17.60
CA THR A 85 7.03 10.16 17.57
C THR A 85 7.29 11.03 16.34
N GLY A 86 6.32 11.15 15.41
CA GLY A 86 6.52 11.83 14.13
C GLY A 86 7.61 11.17 13.27
N ASP A 87 7.74 9.85 13.35
CA ASP A 87 8.84 9.14 12.70
C ASP A 87 8.85 9.40 11.19
N SER A 88 9.98 9.91 10.72
CA SER A 88 10.19 10.29 9.33
C SER A 88 11.37 9.54 8.72
N THR A 89 11.57 8.29 9.15
CA THR A 89 12.63 7.42 8.62
C THR A 89 12.15 6.48 7.52
N GLY A 90 10.88 6.59 7.11
CA GLY A 90 10.30 5.71 6.11
C GLY A 90 10.92 5.88 4.73
N ARG A 91 10.78 4.85 3.91
CA ARG A 91 11.39 4.73 2.59
C ARG A 91 10.40 4.25 1.53
N LEU A 92 10.61 4.72 0.31
CA LEU A 92 10.00 4.22 -0.91
C LEU A 92 11.07 3.44 -1.69
N MET A 93 10.71 2.23 -2.11
CA MET A 93 11.63 1.23 -2.61
C MET A 93 11.21 0.77 -4.01
N LYS A 94 12.20 0.37 -4.81
CA LYS A 94 12.02 -0.34 -6.09
C LYS A 94 12.87 -1.60 -6.08
N TYR A 95 12.29 -2.72 -6.45
CA TYR A 95 13.00 -3.98 -6.68
C TYR A 95 12.81 -4.42 -8.12
N ASP A 96 13.90 -4.72 -8.80
CA ASP A 96 13.91 -5.31 -10.14
C ASP A 96 14.20 -6.81 -10.03
N PRO A 97 13.19 -7.69 -10.24
CA PRO A 97 13.38 -9.13 -10.16
C PRO A 97 14.26 -9.70 -11.28
N THR A 98 14.53 -8.96 -12.35
CA THR A 98 15.36 -9.43 -13.44
C THR A 98 16.85 -9.30 -13.12
N THR A 99 17.22 -8.28 -12.37
CA THR A 99 18.60 -7.99 -11.95
C THR A 99 18.87 -8.34 -10.49
N GLY A 100 17.81 -8.53 -9.69
CA GLY A 100 17.90 -8.67 -8.24
C GLY A 100 18.23 -7.35 -7.53
N TYR A 101 18.23 -6.23 -8.25
CA TYR A 101 18.65 -4.94 -7.72
C TYR A 101 17.54 -4.26 -6.92
N LEU A 102 17.93 -3.61 -5.83
CA LEU A 102 17.03 -2.97 -4.87
C LEU A 102 17.46 -1.53 -4.66
N ASP A 103 16.59 -0.61 -5.03
CA ASP A 103 16.79 0.84 -4.99
C ASP A 103 15.94 1.50 -3.91
N VAL A 104 16.53 2.44 -3.17
CA VAL A 104 15.80 3.41 -2.36
C VAL A 104 15.46 4.61 -3.24
N LEU A 105 14.22 4.68 -3.73
CA LEU A 105 13.76 5.80 -4.57
C LEU A 105 13.64 7.10 -3.77
N GLN A 106 13.23 7.00 -2.51
CA GLN A 106 13.18 8.13 -1.58
C GLN A 106 13.29 7.64 -0.14
N SER A 107 14.10 8.33 0.66
CA SER A 107 14.17 8.16 2.11
C SER A 107 13.60 9.38 2.83
N GLY A 108 13.43 9.27 4.16
CA GLY A 108 13.03 10.42 4.97
C GLY A 108 11.53 10.72 4.95
N MET A 109 10.71 9.72 4.60
CA MET A 109 9.25 9.89 4.48
C MET A 109 8.57 9.68 5.82
N THR A 110 7.63 10.58 6.17
CA THR A 110 6.81 10.45 7.38
C THR A 110 5.72 9.41 7.16
N TYR A 111 5.95 8.22 7.71
CA TYR A 111 5.02 7.09 7.69
C TYR A 111 4.40 6.78 6.30
N PRO A 112 5.22 6.41 5.30
CA PRO A 112 4.70 5.93 4.01
C PRO A 112 4.02 4.57 4.20
N ASN A 113 2.71 4.51 3.96
CA ASN A 113 1.88 3.35 4.22
C ASN A 113 1.53 2.65 2.90
N GLY A 114 0.42 3.03 2.25
CA GLY A 114 0.05 2.53 0.93
C GLY A 114 0.80 3.19 -0.22
N LEU A 115 0.90 2.49 -1.36
CA LEU A 115 1.28 3.08 -2.63
C LEU A 115 0.47 2.49 -3.79
N ALA A 116 0.38 3.23 -4.89
CA ALA A 116 -0.16 2.77 -6.16
C ALA A 116 0.66 3.32 -7.33
N LEU A 117 0.90 2.49 -8.34
CA LEU A 117 1.48 2.88 -9.62
C LEU A 117 0.41 3.54 -10.50
N SER A 118 0.78 4.65 -11.15
CA SER A 118 -0.10 5.34 -12.08
C SER A 118 -0.40 4.47 -13.30
N ALA A 119 -1.57 4.67 -13.92
CA ALA A 119 -1.99 3.87 -15.07
C ALA A 119 -1.05 3.99 -16.28
N ASP A 120 -0.42 5.16 -16.45
CA ASP A 120 0.60 5.44 -17.46
C ASP A 120 2.03 5.07 -17.00
N ARG A 121 2.20 4.57 -15.78
CA ARG A 121 3.47 4.15 -15.16
C ARG A 121 4.50 5.26 -14.99
N SER A 122 4.10 6.52 -15.12
CA SER A 122 5.00 7.67 -14.99
C SER A 122 5.33 8.05 -13.54
N HIS A 123 4.48 7.67 -12.58
CA HIS A 123 4.64 8.04 -11.18
C HIS A 123 3.97 7.05 -10.22
N LEU A 124 4.38 7.15 -8.96
CA LEU A 124 3.76 6.49 -7.82
C LEU A 124 2.95 7.50 -7.01
N VAL A 125 1.79 7.10 -6.50
CA VAL A 125 1.07 7.83 -5.46
C VAL A 125 1.27 7.12 -4.15
N VAL A 126 1.80 7.82 -3.15
CA VAL A 126 2.15 7.26 -1.84
C VAL A 126 1.32 7.94 -0.76
N ALA A 127 0.68 7.14 0.09
CA ALA A 127 -0.03 7.61 1.27
C ALA A 127 0.94 7.82 2.43
N LEU A 128 0.94 9.03 2.98
CA LEU A 128 1.67 9.38 4.19
C LEU A 128 0.67 9.43 5.35
N THR A 129 0.69 8.41 6.22
CA THR A 129 -0.31 8.26 7.28
C THR A 129 -0.23 9.40 8.29
N GLY A 130 0.94 9.67 8.85
CA GLY A 130 1.12 10.71 9.89
C GLY A 130 0.64 12.10 9.46
N PRO A 131 1.14 12.63 8.32
CA PRO A 131 0.71 13.94 7.80
C PRO A 131 -0.68 13.93 7.14
N CYS A 132 -1.29 12.75 6.96
CA CYS A 132 -2.60 12.56 6.32
C CYS A 132 -2.69 13.20 4.93
N LYS A 133 -1.76 12.83 4.05
CA LYS A 133 -1.71 13.32 2.67
C LYS A 133 -1.23 12.26 1.71
N LEU A 134 -1.46 12.50 0.42
CA LEU A 134 -0.85 11.79 -0.68
C LEU A 134 0.26 12.62 -1.28
N VAL A 135 1.36 11.96 -1.62
CA VAL A 135 2.44 12.54 -2.44
C VAL A 135 2.53 11.79 -3.76
N ARG A 136 2.93 12.50 -4.80
CA ARG A 136 3.30 11.93 -6.09
C ARG A 136 4.81 11.86 -6.19
N HIS A 137 5.35 10.67 -6.45
CA HIS A 137 6.76 10.47 -6.73
C HIS A 137 6.93 10.08 -8.20
N TRP A 138 7.63 10.92 -8.96
CA TRP A 138 7.85 10.69 -10.40
C TRP A 138 8.94 9.63 -10.60
N ILE A 139 8.65 8.61 -11.41
CA ILE A 139 9.60 7.54 -11.73
C ILE A 139 10.05 7.57 -13.19
N GLU A 140 9.30 8.27 -14.06
CA GLU A 140 9.69 8.53 -15.45
C GLU A 140 9.57 10.03 -15.80
N GLY A 141 10.15 10.39 -16.95
CA GLY A 141 10.07 11.73 -17.52
C GLY A 141 11.00 12.76 -16.86
N PRO A 142 10.87 14.05 -17.23
CA PRO A 142 11.80 15.10 -16.80
C PRO A 142 11.85 15.36 -15.29
N LYS A 143 10.86 14.87 -14.53
CA LYS A 143 10.75 15.02 -13.08
C LYS A 143 11.14 13.75 -12.32
N ALA A 144 11.60 12.70 -13.01
CA ALA A 144 11.96 11.43 -12.38
C ALA A 144 12.88 11.63 -11.17
N GLY A 145 12.60 10.91 -10.08
CA GLY A 145 13.29 11.03 -8.79
C GLY A 145 12.80 12.17 -7.89
N THR A 146 11.84 12.98 -8.33
CA THR A 146 11.26 14.06 -7.49
C THR A 146 9.88 13.72 -6.96
N SER A 147 9.54 14.34 -5.82
CA SER A 147 8.23 14.20 -5.18
C SER A 147 7.52 15.54 -5.02
N GLU A 148 6.20 15.52 -5.13
CA GLU A 148 5.35 16.70 -4.93
C GLU A 148 4.05 16.36 -4.19
N PRO A 149 3.43 17.33 -3.50
CA PRO A 149 2.10 17.13 -2.91
C PRO A 149 1.07 16.74 -3.97
N PHE A 150 0.21 15.76 -3.65
CA PHE A 150 -0.86 15.34 -4.56
C PHE A 150 -2.25 15.62 -4.01
N ALA A 151 -2.54 15.24 -2.76
CA ALA A 151 -3.82 15.51 -2.12
C ALA A 151 -3.67 15.59 -0.60
N GLU A 152 -4.35 16.55 0.02
CA GLU A 152 -4.56 16.54 1.47
C GLU A 152 -5.78 15.67 1.78
N LEU A 153 -5.70 14.85 2.84
CA LEU A 153 -6.77 13.91 3.19
C LEU A 153 -7.47 14.31 4.51
N PRO A 154 -8.76 13.97 4.67
CA PRO A 154 -9.52 14.27 5.89
C PRO A 154 -9.23 13.30 7.03
N GLY A 155 -8.38 12.30 6.82
CA GLY A 155 -8.08 11.24 7.77
C GLY A 155 -6.74 10.57 7.52
N TYR A 156 -6.38 9.62 8.38
CA TYR A 156 -5.14 8.86 8.34
C TYR A 156 -5.22 7.79 7.24
N PRO A 157 -4.52 7.96 6.09
CA PRO A 157 -4.61 7.01 5.00
C PRO A 157 -3.88 5.71 5.31
N ASP A 158 -4.41 4.63 4.76
CA ASP A 158 -3.80 3.32 4.69
C ASP A 158 -3.45 2.98 3.23
N ASN A 159 -3.97 1.89 2.66
CA ASN A 159 -3.71 1.54 1.26
C ASN A 159 -4.37 2.48 0.25
N VAL A 160 -3.68 2.63 -0.89
CA VAL A 160 -4.09 3.40 -2.07
C VAL A 160 -4.28 2.43 -3.22
N ARG A 161 -5.39 2.52 -3.94
CA ARG A 161 -5.69 1.64 -5.08
C ARG A 161 -6.19 2.44 -6.29
N PRO A 162 -5.72 2.16 -7.52
CA PRO A 162 -6.26 2.81 -8.70
C PRO A 162 -7.77 2.57 -8.82
N ASP A 163 -8.53 3.59 -9.19
CA ASP A 163 -9.98 3.49 -9.38
C ASP A 163 -10.37 2.99 -10.79
N GLY A 164 -9.39 2.71 -11.66
CA GLY A 164 -9.57 2.33 -13.06
C GLY A 164 -9.99 3.48 -14.00
N LYS A 165 -10.18 4.69 -13.47
CA LYS A 165 -10.63 5.91 -14.19
C LYS A 165 -9.55 7.01 -14.13
N GLY A 166 -8.36 6.68 -13.63
CA GLY A 166 -7.19 7.53 -13.48
C GLY A 166 -7.09 8.25 -12.12
N GLY A 167 -8.06 8.03 -11.24
CA GLY A 167 -8.01 8.41 -9.84
C GLY A 167 -7.60 7.25 -8.95
N TYR A 168 -7.83 7.42 -7.64
CA TYR A 168 -7.46 6.45 -6.62
C TYR A 168 -8.55 6.36 -5.55
N TRP A 169 -8.80 5.16 -5.06
CA TRP A 169 -9.44 4.94 -3.78
C TRP A 169 -8.38 4.90 -2.67
N VAL A 170 -8.71 5.49 -1.52
CA VAL A 170 -7.82 5.52 -0.34
C VAL A 170 -8.63 5.08 0.87
N ALA A 171 -8.19 4.02 1.53
CA ALA A 171 -8.76 3.60 2.81
C ALA A 171 -8.30 4.56 3.91
N LEU A 172 -9.20 4.91 4.83
CA LEU A 172 -8.92 5.79 5.96
C LEU A 172 -9.13 5.02 7.26
N HIS A 173 -8.09 4.95 8.09
CA HIS A 173 -8.21 4.31 9.40
C HIS A 173 -9.12 5.14 10.31
N ARG A 174 -8.87 6.46 10.42
CA ARG A 174 -9.72 7.41 11.18
C ARG A 174 -9.75 8.77 10.52
N GLU A 175 -10.73 9.60 10.89
CA GLU A 175 -10.73 11.03 10.57
C GLU A 175 -9.70 11.78 11.42
N LYS A 176 -9.19 12.90 10.92
CA LYS A 176 -8.29 13.80 11.67
C LYS A 176 -8.95 14.33 12.95
N THR A 177 -10.24 14.62 12.86
CA THR A 177 -11.04 15.27 13.91
C THR A 177 -12.22 14.41 14.32
N GLU A 178 -11.98 13.13 14.61
CA GLU A 178 -13.03 12.22 15.08
C GLU A 178 -13.47 12.63 16.51
N THR A 179 -14.74 12.99 16.69
CA THR A 179 -15.28 13.36 18.00
C THR A 179 -15.67 12.11 18.81
N PRO A 180 -15.34 12.05 20.12
CA PRO A 180 -15.77 10.95 20.99
C PRO A 180 -17.30 10.90 21.16
N TYR A 181 -17.97 12.03 20.95
CA TYR A 181 -19.43 12.17 20.99
C TYR A 181 -19.94 12.61 19.61
N GLY A 182 -20.91 11.90 19.03
CA GLY A 182 -21.42 12.19 17.67
C GLY A 182 -22.01 10.95 17.00
N SER A 183 -22.23 11.01 15.67
CA SER A 183 -22.75 9.87 14.91
C SER A 183 -21.86 8.63 15.06
N ASP A 184 -22.45 7.43 15.06
CA ASP A 184 -21.73 6.15 15.07
C ASP A 184 -21.04 5.83 13.72
N THR A 185 -20.75 6.85 12.91
CA THR A 185 -20.09 6.71 11.62
C THR A 185 -18.84 7.58 11.50
N HIS A 186 -17.92 7.16 10.64
CA HIS A 186 -16.74 7.94 10.23
C HIS A 186 -16.40 7.66 8.76
N LEU A 187 -15.51 8.46 8.19
CA LEU A 187 -14.94 8.23 6.86
C LEU A 187 -14.14 6.92 6.84
N LEU A 188 -14.61 5.99 6.00
CA LEU A 188 -13.98 4.70 5.70
C LEU A 188 -13.02 4.82 4.51
N ALA A 189 -13.40 5.57 3.49
CA ALA A 189 -12.59 5.73 2.30
C ALA A 189 -12.93 7.03 1.58
N VAL A 190 -12.00 7.49 0.75
CA VAL A 190 -12.22 8.60 -0.18
C VAL A 190 -11.77 8.20 -1.58
N ARG A 191 -12.45 8.73 -2.60
CA ARG A 191 -12.04 8.64 -3.99
C ARG A 191 -11.40 9.95 -4.41
N ILE A 192 -10.16 9.89 -4.85
CA ILE A 192 -9.36 11.03 -5.31
C ILE A 192 -9.31 11.00 -6.84
N GLY A 193 -9.62 12.13 -7.48
CA GLY A 193 -9.51 12.29 -8.93
C GLY A 193 -8.08 12.50 -9.40
N ARG A 194 -7.88 12.47 -10.73
CA ARG A 194 -6.58 12.68 -11.42
C ARG A 194 -5.81 13.93 -10.97
N LYS A 195 -6.53 14.96 -10.52
CA LYS A 195 -5.98 16.26 -10.09
C LYS A 195 -5.87 16.39 -8.56
N GLY A 196 -5.95 15.30 -7.81
CA GLY A 196 -5.81 15.32 -6.35
C GLY A 196 -7.04 15.81 -5.58
N LYS A 197 -8.18 16.00 -6.27
CA LYS A 197 -9.44 16.42 -5.62
C LYS A 197 -10.21 15.22 -5.10
N ILE A 198 -10.77 15.33 -3.89
CA ILE A 198 -11.75 14.38 -3.38
C ILE A 198 -13.01 14.47 -4.25
N LEU A 199 -13.43 13.35 -4.83
CA LEU A 199 -14.61 13.22 -5.68
C LEU A 199 -15.75 12.50 -4.97
N GLN A 200 -15.43 11.62 -4.02
CA GLN A 200 -16.42 10.84 -3.29
C GLN A 200 -15.89 10.51 -1.90
N GLU A 201 -16.80 10.48 -0.94
CA GLU A 201 -16.56 10.06 0.43
C GLU A 201 -17.43 8.84 0.73
N LEU A 202 -16.83 7.83 1.35
CA LEU A 202 -17.53 6.66 1.86
C LEU A 202 -17.51 6.73 3.39
N ARG A 203 -18.68 6.81 3.99
CA ARG A 203 -18.87 6.73 5.44
C ARG A 203 -19.45 5.38 5.83
N GLY A 204 -19.15 4.97 7.05
CA GLY A 204 -19.75 3.78 7.65
C GLY A 204 -19.43 3.67 9.14
N PRO A 205 -19.81 2.55 9.77
CA PRO A 205 -19.77 2.42 11.23
C PRO A 205 -18.38 2.59 11.84
N LYS A 206 -18.28 3.22 13.02
CA LYS A 206 -17.00 3.48 13.73
C LYS A 206 -16.21 2.22 14.14
N ASN A 207 -16.87 1.07 14.18
CA ASN A 207 -16.25 -0.22 14.44
C ASN A 207 -15.67 -0.90 13.18
N VAL A 208 -15.71 -0.23 12.03
CA VAL A 208 -15.08 -0.68 10.79
C VAL A 208 -13.89 0.20 10.49
N ARG A 209 -12.67 -0.33 10.62
CA ARG A 209 -11.43 0.40 10.29
C ARG A 209 -10.80 -0.22 9.04
N PRO A 210 -11.13 0.27 7.84
CA PRO A 210 -10.64 -0.34 6.62
C PRO A 210 -9.15 -0.02 6.45
N THR A 211 -8.40 -1.02 6.05
CA THR A 211 -7.00 -0.89 5.61
C THR A 211 -6.88 -1.02 4.10
N GLU A 212 -7.93 -1.50 3.42
CA GLU A 212 -7.95 -1.73 1.98
C GLU A 212 -9.31 -1.38 1.40
N VAL A 213 -9.33 -0.81 0.19
CA VAL A 213 -10.56 -0.51 -0.56
C VAL A 213 -10.34 -0.75 -2.05
N ILE A 214 -11.16 -1.60 -2.66
CA ILE A 214 -11.04 -1.93 -4.08
C ILE A 214 -12.41 -1.84 -4.74
N GLU A 215 -12.51 -1.04 -5.81
CA GLU A 215 -13.68 -1.02 -6.70
C GLU A 215 -13.60 -2.19 -7.70
N ARG A 216 -14.68 -2.96 -7.78
CA ARG A 216 -14.87 -4.04 -8.76
C ARG A 216 -16.16 -3.83 -9.55
N GLY A 217 -16.36 -4.69 -10.55
CA GLY A 217 -17.50 -4.63 -11.47
C GLY A 217 -18.85 -4.42 -10.79
N GLY A 218 -19.71 -3.62 -11.42
CA GLY A 218 -21.01 -3.24 -10.87
C GLY A 218 -20.96 -2.17 -9.77
N GLY A 219 -19.84 -1.44 -9.66
CA GLY A 219 -19.66 -0.37 -8.68
C GLY A 219 -19.59 -0.89 -7.24
N LYS A 220 -19.10 -2.11 -7.02
CA LYS A 220 -18.97 -2.69 -5.69
C LYS A 220 -17.60 -2.33 -5.10
N LEU A 221 -17.59 -1.84 -3.87
CA LEU A 221 -16.39 -1.59 -3.09
C LEU A 221 -16.20 -2.73 -2.10
N TYR A 222 -15.03 -3.35 -2.16
CA TYR A 222 -14.57 -4.40 -1.27
C TYR A 222 -13.64 -3.77 -0.26
N LEU A 223 -13.99 -3.86 1.03
CA LEU A 223 -13.25 -3.29 2.13
C LEU A 223 -12.57 -4.40 2.94
N GLY A 224 -11.24 -4.34 2.99
CA GLY A 224 -10.44 -5.17 3.90
C GLY A 224 -10.17 -4.43 5.20
N SER A 225 -10.17 -5.15 6.31
CA SER A 225 -9.81 -4.63 7.63
C SER A 225 -9.04 -5.69 8.39
N VAL A 226 -8.04 -5.27 9.17
CA VAL A 226 -7.32 -6.16 10.10
C VAL A 226 -8.12 -6.45 11.38
N GLU A 227 -9.21 -5.72 11.60
CA GLU A 227 -10.08 -5.86 12.79
C GLU A 227 -11.30 -6.73 12.51
N LEU A 228 -11.73 -6.82 11.25
CA LEU A 228 -12.90 -7.61 10.86
C LEU A 228 -12.51 -9.05 10.49
N GLY A 229 -13.30 -10.02 10.95
CA GLY A 229 -13.19 -11.42 10.54
C GLY A 229 -13.75 -11.73 9.14
N HIS A 230 -14.12 -10.70 8.36
CA HIS A 230 -14.74 -10.84 7.04
C HIS A 230 -14.41 -9.63 6.15
N VAL A 231 -14.59 -9.78 4.84
CA VAL A 231 -14.54 -8.68 3.87
C VAL A 231 -15.90 -7.98 3.84
N ALA A 232 -15.93 -6.68 4.06
CA ALA A 232 -17.16 -5.90 3.91
C ALA A 232 -17.33 -5.49 2.44
N VAL A 233 -18.56 -5.60 1.92
CA VAL A 233 -18.88 -5.22 0.53
C VAL A 233 -19.99 -4.20 0.55
N VAL A 234 -19.73 -3.02 -0.03
CA VAL A 234 -20.71 -1.95 -0.16
C VAL A 234 -20.88 -1.59 -1.63
N LYS A 235 -22.08 -1.15 -2.02
CA LYS A 235 -22.32 -0.64 -3.36
C LYS A 235 -21.96 0.84 -3.35
N ALA A 236 -21.04 1.27 -4.22
CA ALA A 236 -20.82 2.68 -4.45
C ALA A 236 -22.11 3.27 -5.00
N SER A 237 -22.75 4.15 -4.23
CA SER A 237 -23.87 4.93 -4.72
C SER A 237 -23.39 5.74 -5.92
N ALA A 238 -24.14 5.68 -7.02
CA ALA A 238 -23.92 6.60 -8.14
C ALA A 238 -24.26 8.00 -7.64
N THR A 239 -23.25 8.87 -7.57
CA THR A 239 -23.43 10.32 -7.46
C THR A 239 -23.84 10.89 -8.80
#